data_AF-A0A2T3J7R4-F1
#
_entry.id   AF-A0A2T3J7R4-F1
#
_cell.length_a   1.000
_cell.length_b   1.000
_cell.length_c   1.000
_cell.angle_alpha   90.00
_cell.angle_beta   90.00
_cell.angle_gamma   90.00
#
_symmetry.space_group_name_H-M   'P 1'
#
loop_
_entity.id
_entity.type
_entity.pdbx_description
1 polymer ?
#
loop_
_entity_poly.entity_id
_entity_poly.type
_entity_poly.pdbx_seq_one_letter_code
_entity_poly.pdbx_strand_id
1 'polypeptide(L)'
;MKRLFIGCLLCMSLPTIAAPIPPVDPLLVAVRTVWEPDVRTVEDATRWLLEPIGYHIQSDFPAPTATRTLLAKSIPPSLKLHRTMPVMDVLQLLIGTDNTVIVDRANQLIAFEKGQQRQ
;
A
#
# COMPACT_ATOMS: atom_id res chain seq x y z
N MET A 1 -42.15 58.23 21.20
CA MET A 1 -42.02 56.84 21.69
C MET A 1 -41.41 55.99 20.59
N LYS A 2 -40.12 55.65 20.74
CA LYS A 2 -39.29 54.91 19.77
C LYS A 2 -39.65 53.42 19.85
N ARG A 3 -40.23 52.86 18.78
CA ARG A 3 -40.51 51.41 18.69
C ARG A 3 -39.23 50.69 18.26
N LEU A 4 -38.73 49.83 19.14
CA LEU A 4 -37.50 49.08 19.00
C LEU A 4 -37.69 47.96 17.96
N PHE A 5 -36.75 47.88 17.01
CA PHE A 5 -36.58 46.79 16.06
C PHE A 5 -36.23 45.48 16.79
N ILE A 6 -36.98 44.40 16.54
CA ILE A 6 -36.51 43.03 16.75
C ILE A 6 -36.91 42.22 15.50
N GLY A 7 -36.08 42.33 14.46
CA GLY A 7 -36.13 41.44 13.30
C GLY A 7 -35.37 40.17 13.64
N CYS A 8 -36.10 39.09 13.90
CA CYS A 8 -35.54 37.77 14.18
C CYS A 8 -34.81 37.26 12.93
N LEU A 9 -33.48 37.29 12.97
CA LEU A 9 -32.62 36.73 11.92
C LEU A 9 -32.72 35.19 12.01
N LEU A 10 -33.59 34.59 11.21
CA LEU A 10 -33.58 33.14 10.99
C LEU A 10 -32.29 32.79 10.25
N CYS A 11 -31.25 32.39 10.99
CA CYS A 11 -30.14 31.64 10.44
C CYS A 11 -30.66 30.26 10.02
N MET A 12 -31.22 30.15 8.80
CA MET A 12 -31.44 28.86 8.16
C MET A 12 -30.07 28.23 7.88
N SER A 13 -29.65 27.32 8.76
CA SER A 13 -28.53 26.44 8.53
C SER A 13 -28.85 25.50 7.36
N LEU A 14 -28.33 25.81 6.18
CA LEU A 14 -28.33 24.87 5.06
C LEU A 14 -27.57 23.60 5.49
N PRO A 15 -28.07 22.39 5.18
CA PRO A 15 -27.33 21.18 5.45
C PRO A 15 -26.06 21.17 4.58
N THR A 16 -24.89 21.17 5.20
CA THR A 16 -23.63 20.86 4.51
C THR A 16 -23.66 19.40 4.11
N ILE A 17 -23.77 19.13 2.81
CA ILE A 17 -23.55 17.80 2.26
C ILE A 17 -22.03 17.59 2.20
N ALA A 18 -21.52 16.64 2.99
CA ALA A 18 -20.11 16.28 2.95
C ALA A 18 -19.74 15.75 1.56
N ALA A 19 -18.63 16.25 1.01
CA ALA A 19 -18.09 15.72 -0.24
C ALA A 19 -17.69 14.24 -0.05
N PRO A 20 -17.83 13.39 -1.08
CA PRO A 20 -17.36 12.02 -1.02
C PRO A 20 -15.85 11.99 -0.74
N ILE A 21 -15.44 11.10 0.15
CA ILE A 21 -14.02 10.91 0.48
C ILE A 21 -13.32 10.35 -0.77
N PRO A 22 -12.22 10.97 -1.23
CA PRO A 22 -11.47 10.44 -2.36
C PRO A 22 -10.94 9.03 -2.05
N PRO A 23 -10.86 8.13 -3.04
CA PRO A 23 -10.32 6.79 -2.83
C PRO A 23 -8.87 6.87 -2.33
N VAL A 24 -8.55 6.08 -1.30
CA VAL A 24 -7.20 5.97 -0.74
C VAL A 24 -6.41 4.95 -1.55
N ASP A 25 -5.14 5.26 -1.88
CA ASP A 25 -4.23 4.26 -2.46
C ASP A 25 -3.93 3.19 -1.41
N PRO A 26 -4.36 1.93 -1.62
CA PRO A 26 -4.20 0.88 -0.61
C PRO A 26 -2.74 0.53 -0.32
N LEU A 27 -1.80 0.84 -1.24
CA LEU A 27 -0.36 0.62 -1.01
C LEU A 27 0.24 1.58 0.03
N LEU A 28 -0.48 2.66 0.37
CA LEU A 28 -0.10 3.62 1.41
C LEU A 28 -0.68 3.27 2.78
N VAL A 29 -1.54 2.24 2.87
CA VAL A 29 -2.10 1.78 4.14
C VAL A 29 -0.99 1.19 5.00
N ALA A 30 -1.00 1.52 6.27
CA ALA A 30 -0.02 1.01 7.22
C ALA A 30 -0.35 -0.43 7.61
N VAL A 31 0.66 -1.29 7.57
CA VAL A 31 0.58 -2.71 7.95
C VAL A 31 1.60 -3.01 9.03
N ARG A 32 1.29 -3.98 9.89
CA ARG A 32 2.22 -4.48 10.90
C ARG A 32 2.92 -5.73 10.37
N THR A 33 4.25 -5.76 10.41
CA THR A 33 5.08 -6.88 9.93
C THR A 33 5.10 -8.03 10.95
N VAL A 34 3.95 -8.67 11.15
CA VAL A 34 3.77 -9.88 11.98
C VAL A 34 3.35 -11.01 11.04
N TRP A 35 4.31 -11.85 10.69
CA TRP A 35 4.13 -12.91 9.70
C TRP A 35 3.50 -14.15 10.32
N GLU A 36 2.60 -14.78 9.58
CA GLU A 36 2.04 -16.09 9.94
C GLU A 36 3.11 -17.20 9.80
N PRO A 37 2.97 -18.35 10.48
CA PRO A 37 4.00 -19.40 10.50
C PRO A 37 4.32 -20.04 9.13
N ASP A 38 3.39 -19.94 8.19
CA ASP A 38 3.47 -20.39 6.81
C ASP A 38 4.10 -19.34 5.88
N VAL A 39 4.16 -18.08 6.28
CA VAL A 39 4.78 -16.98 5.54
C VAL A 39 6.31 -16.99 5.74
N ARG A 40 7.04 -17.60 4.79
CA ARG A 40 8.48 -17.91 4.95
C ARG A 40 9.38 -17.24 3.94
N THR A 41 8.88 -17.03 2.73
CA THR A 41 9.62 -16.45 1.62
C THR A 41 9.18 -15.02 1.32
N VAL A 42 9.96 -14.32 0.49
CA VAL A 42 9.59 -13.00 -0.04
C VAL A 42 8.30 -13.10 -0.84
N GLU A 43 8.08 -14.19 -1.59
CA GLU A 43 6.82 -14.43 -2.30
C GLU A 43 5.64 -14.56 -1.35
N ASP A 44 5.76 -15.39 -0.32
CA ASP A 44 4.69 -15.60 0.66
C ASP A 44 4.33 -14.29 1.36
N ALA A 45 5.35 -13.53 1.79
CA ALA A 45 5.15 -12.26 2.47
C ALA A 45 4.51 -11.22 1.55
N THR A 46 4.94 -11.17 0.29
CA THR A 46 4.35 -10.27 -0.71
C THR A 46 2.89 -10.62 -0.94
N ARG A 47 2.57 -11.91 -1.11
CA ARG A 47 1.21 -12.39 -1.32
C ARG A 47 0.32 -12.06 -0.12
N TRP A 48 0.78 -12.37 1.09
CA TRP A 48 0.07 -12.11 2.34
C TRP A 48 -0.25 -10.61 2.53
N LEU A 49 0.65 -9.72 2.12
CA LEU A 49 0.42 -8.28 2.17
C LEU A 49 -0.58 -7.77 1.12
N LEU A 50 -0.50 -8.32 -0.09
CA LEU A 50 -1.20 -7.75 -1.26
C LEU A 50 -2.62 -8.29 -1.45
N GLU A 51 -2.85 -9.58 -1.18
CA GLU A 51 -4.16 -10.21 -1.40
C GLU A 51 -5.30 -9.52 -0.61
N PRO A 52 -5.14 -9.14 0.68
CA PRO A 52 -6.19 -8.45 1.42
C PRO A 52 -6.53 -7.07 0.87
N ILE A 53 -5.61 -6.45 0.14
CA ILE A 53 -5.78 -5.11 -0.45
C ILE A 53 -6.08 -5.17 -1.96
N GLY A 54 -6.35 -6.36 -2.49
CA GLY A 54 -6.76 -6.59 -3.88
C GLY A 54 -5.64 -6.49 -4.91
N TYR A 55 -4.37 -6.51 -4.49
CA TYR A 55 -3.23 -6.56 -5.41
C TYR A 55 -2.73 -7.99 -5.57
N HIS A 56 -2.13 -8.27 -6.72
CA HIS A 56 -1.55 -9.57 -7.04
C HIS A 56 -0.12 -9.42 -7.53
N ILE A 57 0.74 -10.36 -7.14
CA ILE A 57 2.09 -10.45 -7.67
C ILE A 57 2.08 -11.17 -9.02
N GLN A 58 2.71 -10.55 -10.02
CA GLN A 58 3.03 -11.19 -11.30
C GLN A 58 4.41 -11.84 -11.20
N SER A 59 4.46 -13.10 -10.79
CA SER A 59 5.69 -13.92 -10.73
C SER A 59 5.84 -14.89 -11.90
N ASP A 60 4.81 -15.01 -12.74
CA ASP A 60 4.80 -15.88 -13.92
C ASP A 60 5.19 -15.15 -15.21
N PHE A 61 5.47 -15.94 -16.25
CA PHE A 61 5.96 -15.51 -17.56
C PHE A 61 5.38 -14.15 -18.02
N PRO A 62 6.20 -13.18 -18.45
CA PRO A 62 7.63 -13.25 -18.74
C PRO A 62 8.56 -12.86 -17.55
N ALA A 63 8.25 -13.26 -16.32
CA ALA A 63 9.14 -12.98 -15.17
C ALA A 63 10.57 -13.55 -15.38
N PRO A 64 11.64 -12.71 -15.35
CA PRO A 64 13.02 -13.17 -15.48
C PRO A 64 13.41 -14.17 -14.39
N THR A 65 14.36 -15.06 -14.66
CA THR A 65 14.89 -16.03 -13.68
C THR A 65 15.35 -15.33 -12.39
N ALA A 66 15.92 -14.13 -12.50
CA ALA A 66 16.34 -13.33 -11.35
C ALA A 66 15.18 -12.99 -10.39
N THR A 67 13.99 -12.70 -10.92
CA THR A 67 12.79 -12.40 -10.12
C THR A 67 12.34 -13.64 -9.35
N ARG A 68 12.34 -14.82 -9.98
CA ARG A 68 12.04 -16.08 -9.27
C ARG A 68 13.04 -16.37 -8.16
N THR A 69 14.33 -16.14 -8.41
CA THR A 69 15.37 -16.32 -7.38
C THR A 69 15.20 -15.33 -6.23
N LEU A 70 14.80 -14.10 -6.50
CA LEU A 70 14.49 -13.10 -5.46
C LEU A 70 13.31 -13.52 -4.60
N LEU A 71 12.22 -13.96 -5.23
CA LEU A 71 10.98 -14.35 -4.57
C LEU A 71 11.12 -15.59 -3.66
N ALA A 72 11.98 -16.54 -4.05
CA ALA A 72 12.28 -17.72 -3.26
C ALA A 72 13.16 -17.45 -2.02
N LYS A 73 13.69 -16.23 -1.83
CA LYS A 73 14.51 -15.91 -0.66
C LYS A 73 13.67 -15.89 0.62
N SER A 74 14.30 -16.19 1.74
CA SER A 74 13.68 -16.02 3.06
C SER A 74 13.44 -14.55 3.38
N ILE A 75 12.44 -14.28 4.23
CA ILE A 75 12.14 -12.91 4.70
C ILE A 75 13.38 -12.30 5.38
N PRO A 76 13.81 -11.09 4.97
CA PRO A 76 14.95 -10.40 5.57
C PRO A 76 14.81 -10.23 7.09
N PRO A 77 15.90 -10.36 7.87
CA PRO A 77 15.84 -10.18 9.33
C PRO A 77 15.30 -8.81 9.77
N SER A 78 15.54 -7.76 8.97
CA SER A 78 15.03 -6.40 9.23
C SER A 78 13.50 -6.33 9.33
N LEU A 79 12.80 -7.23 8.64
CA LEU A 79 11.34 -7.32 8.62
C LEU A 79 10.76 -8.31 9.63
N LYS A 80 11.61 -9.03 10.38
CA LYS A 80 11.19 -9.84 11.53
C LYS A 80 10.96 -9.00 12.79
N LEU A 81 11.40 -7.74 12.76
CA LEU A 81 11.07 -6.77 13.80
C LEU A 81 9.63 -6.31 13.59
N HIS A 82 8.77 -6.46 14.61
CA HIS A 82 7.36 -6.08 14.54
C HIS A 82 7.20 -4.55 14.47
N ARG A 83 7.18 -4.00 13.25
CA ARG A 83 7.03 -2.57 12.99
C ARG A 83 5.75 -2.31 12.20
N THR A 84 5.25 -1.09 12.30
CA THR A 84 4.14 -0.60 11.49
C THR A 84 4.67 0.40 10.47
N MET A 85 4.42 0.13 9.19
CA MET A 85 4.85 1.00 8.08
C MET A 85 3.93 0.79 6.86
N PRO A 86 3.92 1.69 5.87
CA PRO A 86 3.16 1.52 4.63
C PRO A 86 3.49 0.20 3.91
N VAL A 87 2.50 -0.42 3.27
CA VAL A 87 2.71 -1.65 2.47
C VAL A 87 3.82 -1.47 1.44
N MET A 88 3.84 -0.34 0.74
CA MET A 88 4.90 -0.02 -0.23
C MET A 88 6.32 -0.08 0.37
N ASP A 89 6.49 0.40 1.60
CA ASP A 89 7.79 0.40 2.26
C ASP A 89 8.20 -1.03 2.66
N VAL A 90 7.23 -1.85 3.09
CA VAL A 90 7.48 -3.27 3.38
C VAL A 90 7.91 -4.02 2.12
N LEU A 91 7.25 -3.78 0.97
CA LEU A 91 7.61 -4.40 -0.30
C LEU A 91 9.04 -4.04 -0.72
N GLN A 92 9.43 -2.77 -0.58
CA GLN A 92 10.80 -2.33 -0.87
C GLN A 92 11.83 -3.01 0.04
N LEU A 93 11.54 -3.14 1.34
CA LEU A 93 12.41 -3.84 2.28
C LEU A 93 12.52 -5.35 1.98
N LEU A 94 11.43 -5.97 1.50
CA LEU A 94 11.41 -7.39 1.13
C LEU A 94 12.35 -7.67 -0.05
N ILE A 95 12.33 -6.81 -1.07
CA ILE A 95 13.15 -7.00 -2.27
C ILE A 95 14.56 -6.44 -2.14
N GLY A 96 14.82 -5.57 -1.15
CA GLY A 96 16.10 -4.92 -0.96
C GLY A 96 16.35 -3.77 -1.94
N THR A 97 17.46 -3.04 -1.74
CA THR A 97 17.75 -1.77 -2.43
C THR A 97 18.14 -1.91 -3.89
N ASP A 98 18.55 -3.11 -4.32
CA ASP A 98 19.06 -3.35 -5.68
C ASP A 98 17.95 -3.73 -6.66
N ASN A 99 16.70 -3.77 -6.20
CA ASN A 99 15.53 -4.19 -6.97
C ASN A 99 14.50 -3.06 -6.98
N THR A 100 13.60 -3.11 -7.96
CA THR A 100 12.56 -2.10 -8.18
C THR A 100 11.19 -2.74 -8.14
N VAL A 101 10.25 -2.07 -7.48
CA VAL A 101 8.83 -2.42 -7.48
C VAL A 101 8.16 -1.72 -8.65
N ILE A 102 7.60 -2.49 -9.57
CA ILE A 102 6.73 -1.99 -10.64
C ILE A 102 5.29 -2.14 -10.17
N VAL A 103 4.53 -1.04 -10.24
CA VAL A 103 3.12 -1.01 -9.82
C VAL A 103 2.23 -0.67 -11.01
N ASP A 104 1.37 -1.60 -11.38
CA ASP A 104 0.26 -1.37 -12.27
C ASP A 104 -1.03 -1.19 -11.45
N ARG A 105 -1.42 0.06 -11.24
CA ARG A 105 -2.63 0.40 -10.49
C ARG A 105 -3.92 0.09 -11.24
N ALA A 106 -3.87 0.03 -12.58
CA ALA A 106 -5.06 -0.22 -13.39
C ALA A 106 -5.47 -1.69 -13.33
N ASN A 107 -4.50 -2.60 -13.30
CA ASN A 107 -4.72 -4.04 -13.20
C ASN A 107 -4.46 -4.63 -11.81
N GLN A 108 -4.10 -3.78 -10.83
CA GLN A 108 -3.77 -4.20 -9.46
C GLN A 108 -2.63 -5.22 -9.41
N LEU A 109 -1.60 -5.03 -10.26
CA LEU A 109 -0.46 -5.93 -10.37
C LEU A 109 0.80 -5.30 -9.76
N ILE A 110 1.58 -6.14 -9.07
CA ILE A 110 2.93 -5.84 -8.61
C ILE A 110 3.89 -6.77 -9.33
N ALA A 111 4.97 -6.20 -9.87
CA ALA A 111 6.09 -6.96 -10.40
C ALA A 111 7.41 -6.46 -9.81
N PHE A 112 8.43 -7.31 -9.83
CA PHE A 112 9.76 -6.96 -9.37
C PHE A 112 10.79 -7.14 -10.47
N GLU A 113 11.67 -6.16 -10.60
CA GLU A 113 12.79 -6.18 -11.53
C GLU A 113 14.09 -5.84 -10.79
N LYS A 114 15.22 -6.21 -11.42
CA LYS A 114 16.52 -5.73 -10.95
C LYS A 114 16.61 -4.23 -11.25
N GLY A 115 16.95 -3.43 -10.24
CA GLY A 115 17.11 -2.00 -10.40
C GLY A 115 18.23 -1.70 -11.38
N GLN A 116 17.94 -0.83 -12.36
CA GLN A 116 18.98 -0.28 -13.20
C GLN A 116 19.61 0.92 -12.49
N GLN A 117 20.83 0.78 -11.99
CA GLN A 117 21.64 1.94 -11.67
C GLN A 117 21.91 2.67 -13.00
N ARG A 118 21.19 3.75 -13.27
CA ARG A 118 21.64 4.71 -14.28
C ARG A 118 22.93 5.34 -13.73
N GLN A 119 24.07 4.88 -14.26
CA GLN A 119 25.34 5.58 -14.13
C GLN A 119 25.32 6.85 -14.98
#